data_AF-A0A9X2JVS1-F1
#
_entry.id   AF-A0A9X2JVS1-F1
#
_cell.length_a   1.000
_cell.length_b   1.000
_cell.length_c   1.000
_cell.angle_alpha   90.00
_cell.angle_beta   90.00
_cell.angle_gamma   90.00
#
_symmetry.space_group_name_H-M   'P 1'
#
loop_
_entity.id
_entity.type
_entity.pdbx_description
1 polymer ?
#
loop_
_entity_poly.entity_id
_entity_poly.type
_entity_poly.pdbx_seq_one_letter_code
_entity_poly.pdbx_strand_id
1 'polypeptide(L)'
;MRARAVPVLLTVMGTAAGLAAGPEAPAAAQDDPVLLSQGRPAVASALERPEHAARFAVDGDGQTRWSSAFSDPQWIWVDLQQRAEVRRVEIDWEVAHSTAYSVEISDDAESWRVLWSTGAGDGGADSIPVDGTGRYVRVYSTARNGTAGNSIWELRVLGVPEPEPEPQEQEPEPSTRPPSAAPTRQPEPTRSAPAVPAPTPSRPVPERTGPPGSVVYYVVGKGADGKPEKLNDIAGRFLGDRNRWPEIAELTEGHRQPDGRYMTDPRTLRTGWVLKLPKDAAGKGLRFGPLPGFEPPRPSPSASPSPSATPTVAAVAVERAAVRLPGAPVWFAVGGALAVAALAWLGTWLLRRRRTRQEPFDDSLLRTDTSAAWTVDRSLRVLMAACERDGLDVPGVTGVFIEGGSLRLRLTDPAAPAPEPWAVSDDGQSWAAALASLQSGTASEGSTARFARLVNLGMSETGRVLVDFAAARGVISLDGPTRARHEVLRRWLGELTGNPWSDDPRVVMVGNGLPQPEQAEHLAGLEQVAPELEVGRGGVLVLSHAPTAAQQDLLATRFAAPEFSWVVIVLGAAPSARWRFTAGDDGWLRSGFLPEVRYDEQTAVRRGGE
;
A
#
# COMPACT_ATOMS: atom_id res chain seq x y z
N MET A 1 -27.35 -39.86 -58.45
CA MET A 1 -28.69 -40.22 -58.96
C MET A 1 -29.75 -39.66 -58.01
N ARG A 2 -30.66 -38.82 -58.55
CA ARG A 2 -32.02 -38.45 -58.07
C ARG A 2 -32.08 -37.77 -56.68
N ALA A 3 -32.20 -36.44 -56.55
CA ALA A 3 -33.31 -35.55 -56.95
C ALA A 3 -34.70 -36.05 -56.50
N ARG A 4 -35.30 -35.36 -55.52
CA ARG A 4 -36.75 -35.05 -55.49
C ARG A 4 -36.97 -33.66 -54.90
N ALA A 5 -37.68 -32.87 -55.68
CA ALA A 5 -38.11 -31.51 -55.46
C ALA A 5 -39.65 -31.51 -55.34
N VAL A 6 -40.18 -30.73 -54.37
CA VAL A 6 -41.33 -29.77 -54.46
C VAL A 6 -42.72 -30.45 -54.68
N PRO A 7 -43.91 -29.95 -54.22
CA PRO A 7 -44.27 -28.52 -54.18
C PRO A 7 -45.30 -27.98 -53.14
N VAL A 8 -45.38 -26.63 -53.07
CA VAL A 8 -46.60 -25.76 -53.02
C VAL A 8 -47.44 -25.73 -51.71
N LEU A 9 -48.08 -24.63 -51.25
CA LEU A 9 -48.06 -23.17 -51.46
C LEU A 9 -49.22 -22.60 -50.59
N LEU A 10 -49.07 -21.35 -50.12
CA LEU A 10 -50.10 -20.32 -49.88
C LEU A 10 -50.97 -20.30 -48.58
N THR A 11 -50.56 -19.40 -47.67
CA THR A 11 -51.29 -18.23 -47.10
C THR A 11 -52.66 -18.39 -46.40
N VAL A 12 -52.80 -17.84 -45.18
CA VAL A 12 -53.70 -16.69 -44.84
C VAL A 12 -53.69 -16.37 -43.32
N MET A 13 -53.49 -15.07 -43.03
CA MET A 13 -53.91 -14.22 -41.89
C MET A 13 -53.93 -14.74 -40.44
N GLY A 14 -53.05 -14.14 -39.63
CA GLY A 14 -53.43 -13.08 -38.69
C GLY A 14 -54.22 -13.44 -37.42
N THR A 15 -53.55 -13.35 -36.27
CA THR A 15 -54.10 -12.71 -35.05
C THR A 15 -52.93 -12.32 -34.13
N ALA A 16 -52.81 -11.03 -33.86
CA ALA A 16 -51.99 -10.51 -32.77
C ALA A 16 -52.77 -10.67 -31.46
N ALA A 17 -52.27 -11.51 -30.55
CA ALA A 17 -52.74 -11.57 -29.18
C ALA A 17 -51.70 -10.85 -28.31
N GLY A 18 -52.06 -9.66 -27.82
CA GLY A 18 -51.27 -8.93 -26.85
C GLY A 18 -51.27 -9.65 -25.51
N LEU A 19 -50.09 -10.05 -25.04
CA LEU A 19 -49.85 -10.22 -23.62
C LEU A 19 -49.56 -8.83 -23.05
N ALA A 20 -50.47 -8.33 -22.24
CA ALA A 20 -50.23 -7.20 -21.37
C ALA A 20 -49.15 -7.59 -20.35
N ALA A 21 -47.94 -7.06 -20.52
CA ALA A 21 -46.96 -6.99 -19.46
C ALA A 21 -47.52 -6.05 -18.39
N GLY A 22 -47.69 -6.55 -17.16
CA GLY A 22 -47.95 -5.69 -16.00
C GLY A 22 -46.79 -4.70 -15.80
N PRO A 23 -47.01 -3.59 -15.07
CA PRO A 23 -45.92 -2.67 -14.77
C PRO A 23 -44.86 -3.42 -13.96
N GLU A 24 -43.74 -3.70 -14.60
CA GLU A 24 -42.51 -4.12 -13.96
C GLU A 24 -42.17 -3.03 -12.94
N ALA A 25 -42.11 -3.40 -11.66
CA ALA A 25 -41.65 -2.52 -10.61
C ALA A 25 -40.31 -1.91 -11.06
N PRO A 26 -40.07 -0.60 -10.86
CA PRO A 26 -38.80 -0.01 -11.28
C PRO A 26 -37.69 -0.80 -10.60
N ALA A 27 -36.84 -1.45 -11.39
CA ALA A 27 -35.57 -1.98 -10.93
C ALA A 27 -34.90 -0.84 -10.18
N ALA A 28 -34.70 -1.00 -8.86
CA ALA A 28 -33.92 -0.07 -8.08
C ALA A 28 -32.61 0.13 -8.83
N ALA A 29 -32.33 1.37 -9.22
CA ALA A 29 -31.06 1.72 -9.83
C ALA A 29 -29.97 1.20 -8.88
N GLN A 30 -29.24 0.16 -9.31
CA GLN A 30 -28.11 -0.35 -8.56
C GLN A 30 -27.00 0.68 -8.73
N ASP A 31 -26.94 1.64 -7.82
CA ASP A 31 -25.75 2.48 -7.68
C ASP A 31 -24.57 1.54 -7.37
N ASP A 32 -23.51 1.68 -8.16
CA ASP A 32 -22.26 0.93 -7.95
C ASP A 32 -21.74 1.23 -6.54
N PRO A 33 -21.40 0.20 -5.74
CA PRO A 33 -20.96 0.41 -4.36
C PRO A 33 -19.66 1.21 -4.34
N VAL A 34 -19.67 2.33 -3.61
CA VAL A 34 -18.51 3.22 -3.46
C VAL A 34 -17.64 2.78 -2.29
N LEU A 35 -16.35 3.12 -2.31
CA LEU A 35 -15.44 2.89 -1.19
C LEU A 35 -15.73 3.88 -0.05
N LEU A 36 -16.18 3.37 1.09
CA LEU A 36 -16.64 4.17 2.23
C LEU A 36 -15.58 4.33 3.33
N SER A 37 -14.68 3.36 3.50
CA SER A 37 -13.73 3.31 4.63
C SER A 37 -12.46 4.14 4.45
N GLN A 38 -12.07 4.49 3.22
CA GLN A 38 -10.76 5.11 2.98
C GLN A 38 -10.63 6.48 3.66
N GLY A 39 -9.53 6.68 4.40
CA GLY A 39 -9.22 7.87 5.19
C GLY A 39 -10.13 8.08 6.40
N ARG A 40 -11.04 7.15 6.70
CA ARG A 40 -11.97 7.27 7.83
C ARG A 40 -11.32 6.88 9.15
N PRO A 41 -11.84 7.35 10.30
CA PRO A 41 -11.31 6.95 11.60
C PRO A 41 -11.43 5.44 11.82
N ALA A 42 -10.33 4.80 12.21
CA ALA A 42 -10.29 3.39 12.58
C ALA A 42 -9.73 3.22 14.00
N VAL A 43 -10.24 2.22 14.72
CA VAL A 43 -9.84 1.87 16.08
C VAL A 43 -9.63 0.36 16.15
N ALA A 44 -8.64 -0.07 16.93
CA ALA A 44 -8.36 -1.48 17.14
C ALA A 44 -8.28 -1.81 18.63
N SER A 45 -8.36 -3.10 18.94
CA SER A 45 -8.19 -3.65 20.30
C SER A 45 -6.80 -3.40 20.88
N ALA A 46 -5.79 -3.47 20.03
CA ALA A 46 -4.38 -3.23 20.34
C ALA A 46 -3.59 -2.98 19.06
N LEU A 47 -2.33 -2.55 19.22
CA LEU A 47 -1.36 -2.43 18.14
C LEU A 47 0.00 -3.00 18.55
N GLU A 48 0.73 -3.61 17.61
CA GLU A 48 2.06 -4.17 17.84
C GLU A 48 3.07 -3.08 18.17
N ARG A 49 3.08 -2.00 17.37
CA ARG A 49 3.93 -0.80 17.48
C ARG A 49 3.23 0.42 16.88
N PRO A 50 3.58 1.66 17.25
CA PRO A 50 2.92 2.87 16.75
C PRO A 50 2.90 3.02 15.22
N GLU A 51 3.90 2.44 14.54
CA GLU A 51 4.00 2.41 13.09
C GLU A 51 2.97 1.47 12.44
N HIS A 52 2.28 0.63 13.22
CA HIS A 52 1.25 -0.31 12.78
C HIS A 52 -0.13 -0.01 13.41
N ALA A 53 -0.42 1.27 13.65
CA ALA A 53 -1.71 1.74 14.17
C ALA A 53 -2.89 1.45 13.22
N ALA A 54 -4.12 1.41 13.77
CA ALA A 54 -5.34 1.05 13.03
C ALA A 54 -5.60 1.91 11.78
N ARG A 55 -5.18 3.18 11.77
CA ARG A 55 -5.32 4.09 10.63
C ARG A 55 -4.65 3.58 9.35
N PHE A 56 -3.61 2.77 9.48
CA PHE A 56 -2.84 2.23 8.35
C PHE A 56 -3.54 1.07 7.65
N ALA A 57 -4.65 0.57 8.17
CA ALA A 57 -5.49 -0.39 7.46
C ALA A 57 -6.58 0.30 6.61
N VAL A 58 -6.67 1.63 6.61
CA VAL A 58 -7.75 2.35 5.90
C VAL A 58 -7.23 3.58 5.16
N ASP A 59 -5.92 3.74 4.97
CA ASP A 59 -5.35 4.93 4.34
C ASP A 59 -5.23 4.82 2.81
N GLY A 60 -5.42 3.62 2.27
CA GLY A 60 -5.32 3.35 0.84
C GLY A 60 -3.88 3.10 0.38
N ASP A 61 -2.94 2.92 1.31
CA ASP A 61 -1.54 2.60 1.02
C ASP A 61 -1.26 1.12 1.34
N GLY A 62 -1.16 0.31 0.29
CA GLY A 62 -0.83 -1.11 0.42
C GLY A 62 0.60 -1.41 0.90
N GLN A 63 1.36 -0.41 1.35
CA GLN A 63 2.67 -0.56 2.00
C GLN A 63 2.64 -0.28 3.51
N THR A 64 1.52 0.22 4.04
CA THR A 64 1.30 0.40 5.47
C THR A 64 0.27 -0.59 5.98
N ARG A 65 0.37 -0.99 7.25
CA ARG A 65 -0.53 -2.00 7.83
C ARG A 65 -0.89 -1.69 9.26
N TRP A 66 -2.08 -2.11 9.66
CA TRP A 66 -2.35 -2.37 11.07
C TRP A 66 -1.78 -3.73 11.46
N SER A 67 -1.29 -3.85 12.69
CA SER A 67 -0.84 -5.12 13.30
C SER A 67 -1.30 -5.15 14.74
N SER A 68 -1.99 -6.22 15.16
CA SER A 68 -2.49 -6.39 16.51
C SER A 68 -1.39 -6.78 17.51
N ALA A 69 -1.73 -6.77 18.80
CA ALA A 69 -0.94 -7.52 19.78
C ALA A 69 -0.95 -9.03 19.49
N PHE A 70 0.03 -9.76 20.03
CA PHE A 70 0.23 -11.19 19.79
C PHE A 70 -0.60 -12.04 20.78
N SER A 71 -1.87 -11.70 20.94
CA SER A 71 -2.85 -12.41 21.75
C SER A 71 -4.18 -12.47 21.03
N ASP A 72 -5.04 -13.43 21.36
CA ASP A 72 -6.39 -13.51 20.81
C ASP A 72 -7.42 -13.33 21.95
N PRO A 73 -8.59 -12.74 21.68
CA PRO A 73 -9.04 -12.18 20.41
C PRO A 73 -8.50 -10.76 20.14
N GLN A 74 -8.54 -10.34 18.87
CA GLN A 74 -8.19 -8.98 18.42
C GLN A 74 -9.23 -8.46 17.44
N TRP A 75 -9.38 -7.15 17.36
CA TRP A 75 -10.32 -6.54 16.43
C TRP A 75 -9.84 -5.20 15.92
N ILE A 76 -10.35 -4.81 14.75
CA ILE A 76 -10.25 -3.48 14.18
C ILE A 76 -11.62 -3.10 13.63
N TRP A 77 -12.04 -1.85 13.84
CA TRP A 77 -13.23 -1.30 13.21
C TRP A 77 -12.99 0.07 12.61
N VAL A 78 -13.80 0.43 11.63
CA VAL A 78 -13.81 1.74 10.95
C VAL A 78 -15.15 2.45 11.16
N ASP A 79 -15.10 3.75 11.45
CA ASP A 79 -16.25 4.65 11.50
C ASP A 79 -16.49 5.25 10.12
N LEU A 80 -17.55 4.83 9.42
CA LEU A 80 -17.89 5.35 8.10
C LEU A 80 -18.39 6.82 8.13
N GLN A 81 -18.53 7.39 9.32
CA GLN A 81 -19.01 8.74 9.66
C GLN A 81 -20.49 9.01 9.35
N GLN A 82 -21.13 8.16 8.54
CA GLN A 82 -22.58 8.12 8.33
C GLN A 82 -23.06 6.67 8.25
N ARG A 83 -24.36 6.44 8.40
CA ARG A 83 -24.94 5.12 8.12
C ARG A 83 -24.85 4.82 6.63
N ALA A 84 -24.58 3.57 6.30
CA ALA A 84 -24.50 3.09 4.94
C ALA A 84 -25.03 1.66 4.84
N GLU A 85 -25.56 1.30 3.68
CA GLU A 85 -25.79 -0.07 3.27
C GLU A 85 -24.46 -0.67 2.82
N VAL A 86 -23.89 -1.57 3.62
CA VAL A 86 -22.61 -2.22 3.34
C VAL A 86 -22.87 -3.48 2.50
N ARG A 87 -22.23 -3.54 1.33
CA ARG A 87 -22.43 -4.62 0.34
C ARG A 87 -21.22 -5.54 0.20
N ARG A 88 -20.03 -5.03 0.51
CA ARG A 88 -18.79 -5.81 0.40
C ARG A 88 -17.75 -5.29 1.39
N VAL A 89 -17.02 -6.22 2.00
CA VAL A 89 -15.82 -5.93 2.78
C VAL A 89 -14.66 -6.66 2.14
N GLU A 90 -13.63 -5.92 1.77
CA GLU A 90 -12.39 -6.48 1.25
C GLU A 90 -11.29 -6.30 2.31
N ILE A 91 -10.52 -7.35 2.57
CA ILE A 91 -9.45 -7.36 3.56
C ILE A 91 -8.18 -7.86 2.87
N ASP A 92 -7.15 -7.04 2.82
CA ASP A 92 -5.82 -7.45 2.38
C ASP A 92 -5.00 -7.82 3.62
N TRP A 93 -4.94 -9.11 3.95
CA TRP A 93 -4.13 -9.59 5.06
C TRP A 93 -2.64 -9.61 4.75
N GLU A 94 -1.82 -9.47 5.80
CA GLU A 94 -0.41 -9.81 5.77
C GLU A 94 -0.21 -11.35 5.87
N VAL A 95 1.03 -11.84 5.82
CA VAL A 95 1.33 -13.24 6.17
C VAL A 95 0.77 -13.59 7.54
N ALA A 96 0.89 -12.69 8.52
CA ALA A 96 0.26 -12.79 9.82
C ALA A 96 -1.22 -12.38 9.71
N HIS A 97 -2.11 -13.36 9.62
CA HIS A 97 -3.55 -13.17 9.37
C HIS A 97 -4.41 -13.93 10.38
N SER A 98 -5.73 -13.75 10.27
CA SER A 98 -6.70 -14.51 11.05
C SER A 98 -7.10 -15.80 10.33
N THR A 99 -7.02 -16.94 11.03
CA THR A 99 -7.61 -18.20 10.58
C THR A 99 -9.08 -18.33 10.99
N ALA A 100 -9.52 -17.60 12.03
CA ALA A 100 -10.93 -17.55 12.43
C ALA A 100 -11.35 -16.13 12.81
N TYR A 101 -12.24 -15.52 12.03
CA TYR A 101 -12.73 -14.16 12.26
C TYR A 101 -14.17 -13.95 11.76
N SER A 102 -14.79 -12.86 12.23
CA SER A 102 -16.08 -12.35 11.75
C SER A 102 -15.95 -10.93 11.18
N VAL A 103 -16.79 -10.63 10.20
CA VAL A 103 -17.12 -9.26 9.77
C VAL A 103 -18.45 -8.89 10.41
N GLU A 104 -18.46 -7.75 11.10
CA GLU A 104 -19.57 -7.32 11.93
C GLU A 104 -19.91 -5.85 11.67
N ILE A 105 -21.15 -5.48 11.95
CA ILE A 105 -21.65 -4.12 11.76
C ILE A 105 -22.35 -3.60 13.01
N SER A 106 -22.29 -2.29 13.23
CA SER A 106 -22.88 -1.62 14.38
C SER A 106 -23.33 -0.20 14.04
N ASP A 107 -24.31 0.30 14.79
CA ASP A 107 -24.75 1.71 14.76
C ASP A 107 -24.07 2.57 15.83
N ASP A 108 -23.55 1.95 16.89
CA ASP A 108 -23.08 2.62 18.12
C ASP A 108 -21.63 2.24 18.52
N ALA A 109 -21.01 1.31 17.80
CA ALA A 109 -19.72 0.68 18.12
C ALA A 109 -19.67 -0.12 19.44
N GLU A 110 -20.83 -0.36 20.08
CA GLU A 110 -20.97 -1.11 21.32
C GLU A 110 -21.68 -2.45 21.08
N SER A 111 -22.79 -2.41 20.32
CA SER A 111 -23.62 -3.55 19.96
C SER A 111 -23.30 -3.98 18.53
N TRP A 112 -22.79 -5.21 18.37
CA TRP A 112 -22.31 -5.70 17.09
C TRP A 112 -23.15 -6.87 16.59
N ARG A 113 -23.49 -6.82 15.30
CA ARG A 113 -24.18 -7.90 14.59
C ARG A 113 -23.23 -8.51 13.56
N VAL A 114 -23.10 -9.84 13.60
CA VAL A 114 -22.28 -10.58 12.64
C VAL A 114 -22.96 -10.56 11.27
N LEU A 115 -22.22 -10.14 10.24
CA LEU A 115 -22.63 -10.22 8.84
C LEU A 115 -22.07 -11.47 8.15
N TRP A 116 -20.86 -11.86 8.53
CA TRP A 116 -20.16 -13.02 7.97
C TRP A 116 -19.10 -13.54 8.95
N SER A 117 -18.75 -14.83 8.86
CA SER A 117 -17.65 -15.41 9.66
C SER A 117 -17.00 -16.61 8.97
N THR A 118 -15.72 -16.83 9.25
CA THR A 118 -14.98 -18.04 8.86
C THR A 118 -14.18 -18.60 10.04
N GLY A 119 -13.93 -19.91 10.01
CA GLY A 119 -12.99 -20.61 10.89
C GLY A 119 -11.82 -21.26 10.15
N ALA A 120 -11.68 -20.97 8.85
CA ALA A 120 -10.67 -21.55 7.97
C ALA A 120 -10.08 -20.48 7.03
N GLY A 121 -9.80 -19.29 7.56
CA GLY A 121 -9.13 -18.22 6.82
C GLY A 121 -7.72 -18.66 6.39
N ASP A 122 -7.38 -18.35 5.14
CA ASP A 122 -6.13 -18.68 4.46
C ASP A 122 -5.21 -17.46 4.27
N GLY A 123 -5.67 -16.27 4.67
CA GLY A 123 -4.94 -15.01 4.56
C GLY A 123 -5.02 -14.42 3.15
N GLY A 124 -4.06 -13.56 2.79
CA GLY A 124 -4.10 -12.90 1.48
C GLY A 124 -5.29 -11.94 1.34
N ALA A 125 -5.85 -11.83 0.14
CA ALA A 125 -6.94 -10.90 -0.15
C ALA A 125 -8.30 -11.59 -0.06
N ASP A 126 -9.11 -11.15 0.89
CA ASP A 126 -10.50 -11.56 1.03
C ASP A 126 -11.43 -10.54 0.37
N SER A 127 -12.44 -11.03 -0.34
CA SER A 127 -13.53 -10.22 -0.90
C SER A 127 -14.85 -10.83 -0.45
N ILE A 128 -15.41 -10.28 0.63
CA ILE A 128 -16.53 -10.87 1.36
C ILE A 128 -17.82 -10.12 0.99
N PRO A 129 -18.75 -10.75 0.25
CA PRO A 129 -20.07 -10.18 0.05
C PRO A 129 -20.82 -10.16 1.39
N VAL A 130 -21.36 -9.01 1.76
CA VAL A 130 -22.13 -8.83 2.99
C VAL A 130 -23.39 -8.04 2.70
N ASP A 131 -24.38 -8.14 3.58
CA ASP A 131 -25.61 -7.36 3.50
C ASP A 131 -25.99 -6.85 4.89
N GLY A 132 -25.87 -5.54 5.09
CA GLY A 132 -26.31 -4.92 6.33
C GLY A 132 -26.11 -3.41 6.36
N THR A 133 -26.99 -2.74 7.10
CA THR A 133 -26.91 -1.30 7.36
C THR A 133 -26.27 -1.01 8.70
N GLY A 134 -25.41 0.00 8.75
CA GLY A 134 -24.84 0.55 9.97
C GLY A 134 -23.78 1.62 9.70
N ARG A 135 -23.17 2.13 10.76
CA ARG A 135 -22.14 3.18 10.70
C ARG A 135 -20.72 2.65 10.92
N TYR A 136 -20.58 1.59 11.72
CA TYR A 136 -19.29 1.02 12.08
C TYR A 136 -19.18 -0.40 11.54
N VAL A 137 -18.04 -0.73 10.94
CA VAL A 137 -17.75 -2.08 10.44
C VAL A 137 -16.49 -2.60 11.13
N ARG A 138 -16.55 -3.82 11.68
CA ARG A 138 -15.49 -4.46 12.45
C ARG A 138 -15.06 -5.79 11.84
N VAL A 139 -13.76 -6.03 11.85
CA VAL A 139 -13.16 -7.37 11.72
C VAL A 139 -12.80 -7.84 13.12
N TYR A 140 -13.38 -8.95 13.57
CA TYR A 140 -13.16 -9.54 14.89
C TYR A 140 -12.48 -10.89 14.75
N SER A 141 -11.18 -10.95 15.03
CA SER A 141 -10.33 -12.15 14.95
C SER A 141 -10.30 -12.90 16.28
N THR A 142 -10.57 -14.20 16.21
CA THR A 142 -10.59 -15.13 17.35
C THR A 142 -9.45 -16.14 17.32
N ALA A 143 -8.84 -16.38 16.16
CA ALA A 143 -7.64 -17.19 16.02
C ALA A 143 -6.73 -16.63 14.91
N ARG A 144 -5.44 -16.53 15.21
CA ARG A 144 -4.39 -16.08 14.28
C ARG A 144 -3.66 -17.25 13.63
N ASN A 145 -3.02 -17.00 12.48
CA ASN A 145 -2.08 -17.92 11.87
C ASN A 145 -0.70 -17.77 12.54
N GLY A 146 -0.35 -18.76 13.38
CA GLY A 146 0.95 -18.81 14.03
C GLY A 146 1.06 -17.94 15.28
N THR A 147 2.24 -17.36 15.52
CA THR A 147 2.58 -16.67 16.78
C THR A 147 2.55 -15.14 16.69
N ALA A 148 2.51 -14.58 15.49
CA ALA A 148 2.46 -13.13 15.23
C ALA A 148 1.02 -12.57 15.35
N GLY A 149 0.86 -11.26 15.54
CA GLY A 149 -0.46 -10.62 15.61
C GLY A 149 -1.22 -10.68 14.27
N ASN A 150 -2.53 -10.42 14.29
CA ASN A 150 -3.30 -10.22 13.06
C ASN A 150 -2.85 -8.93 12.39
N SER A 151 -2.60 -8.97 11.09
CA SER A 151 -2.17 -7.79 10.36
C SER A 151 -2.89 -7.63 9.03
N ILE A 152 -3.33 -6.40 8.80
CA ILE A 152 -4.15 -6.00 7.66
C ILE A 152 -3.46 -4.82 7.00
N TRP A 153 -3.09 -5.00 5.73
CA TRP A 153 -2.63 -3.92 4.86
C TRP A 153 -3.78 -2.97 4.59
N GLU A 154 -4.93 -3.47 4.17
CA GLU A 154 -6.07 -2.64 3.81
C GLU A 154 -7.42 -3.30 4.18
N LEU A 155 -8.33 -2.50 4.70
CA LEU A 155 -9.71 -2.82 5.07
C LEU A 155 -10.64 -1.88 4.29
N ARG A 156 -11.20 -2.40 3.21
CA ARG A 156 -12.07 -1.65 2.30
C ARG A 156 -13.52 -2.04 2.53
N VAL A 157 -14.32 -1.07 2.96
CA VAL A 157 -15.77 -1.23 3.14
C VAL A 157 -16.44 -0.55 1.97
N LEU A 158 -17.17 -1.31 1.15
CA LEU A 158 -17.88 -0.80 -0.01
C LEU A 158 -19.40 -0.91 0.18
N GLY A 159 -20.11 0.14 -0.22
CA GLY A 159 -21.54 0.24 0.01
C GLY A 159 -22.15 1.50 -0.57
N VAL A 160 -23.40 1.75 -0.18
CA VAL A 160 -24.15 2.95 -0.57
C VAL A 160 -24.43 3.78 0.68
N PRO A 161 -24.00 5.05 0.76
CA PRO A 161 -24.32 5.92 1.89
C PRO A 161 -25.83 6.11 2.00
N GLU A 162 -26.38 5.97 3.19
CA GLU A 162 -27.80 6.27 3.42
C GLU A 162 -27.97 7.80 3.35
N PRO A 163 -28.99 8.31 2.63
CA PRO A 163 -29.25 9.74 2.56
C PRO A 163 -29.51 10.27 3.97
N GLU A 164 -28.74 11.30 4.36
CA GLU A 164 -28.91 11.96 5.64
C GLU A 164 -30.33 12.54 5.70
N PRO A 165 -31.11 12.28 6.77
CA PRO A 165 -32.46 12.83 6.85
C PRO A 165 -32.36 14.36 6.82
N GLU A 166 -33.09 14.98 5.88
CA GLU A 166 -33.18 16.45 5.80
C GLU A 166 -33.55 16.99 7.20
N PRO A 167 -32.89 18.07 7.68
CA PRO A 167 -33.24 18.66 8.96
C PRO A 167 -34.72 19.05 8.96
N GLN A 168 -35.54 18.29 9.68
CA GLN A 168 -36.91 18.72 9.95
C GLN A 168 -36.83 19.98 10.79
N GLU A 169 -37.36 21.07 10.23
CA GLU A 169 -37.51 22.37 10.88
C GLU A 169 -38.42 22.18 12.10
N GLN A 170 -37.81 21.93 13.27
CA GLN A 170 -38.54 21.83 14.53
C GLN A 170 -39.05 23.22 14.92
N GLU A 171 -40.37 23.37 14.86
CA GLU A 171 -41.11 24.50 15.43
C GLU A 171 -40.83 24.59 16.94
N PRO A 172 -40.50 25.76 17.51
CA PRO A 172 -40.03 25.84 18.88
C PRO A 172 -41.18 25.67 19.88
N GLU A 173 -41.15 24.60 20.68
CA GLU A 173 -42.00 24.49 21.87
C GLU A 173 -41.58 25.50 22.97
N PRO A 174 -42.53 26.07 23.72
CA PRO A 174 -42.25 27.15 24.66
C PRO A 174 -41.59 26.64 25.96
N SER A 175 -40.52 27.36 26.35
CA SER A 175 -39.69 27.09 27.52
C SER A 175 -40.40 27.42 28.85
N THR A 176 -40.51 26.46 29.76
CA THR A 176 -40.85 26.72 31.17
C THR A 176 -39.65 26.51 32.10
N ARG A 177 -39.31 27.59 32.81
CA ARG A 177 -38.22 27.80 33.79
C ARG A 177 -38.29 26.85 35.02
N PRO A 178 -37.17 26.46 35.65
CA PRO A 178 -37.16 25.74 36.93
C PRO A 178 -36.97 26.68 38.16
N PRO A 179 -37.37 26.28 39.38
CA PRO A 179 -36.89 26.93 40.60
C PRO A 179 -35.85 26.10 41.36
N SER A 180 -35.07 26.86 42.15
CA SER A 180 -33.88 26.54 42.95
C SER A 180 -34.21 26.18 44.41
N ALA A 181 -33.41 25.33 45.06
CA ALA A 181 -32.76 25.58 46.38
C ALA A 181 -32.10 24.30 46.98
N ALA A 182 -30.98 24.51 47.69
CA ALA A 182 -30.05 23.53 48.30
C ALA A 182 -30.36 23.22 49.80
N PRO A 183 -29.40 22.77 50.65
CA PRO A 183 -28.64 21.49 50.77
C PRO A 183 -28.89 20.82 52.16
N THR A 184 -28.11 19.81 52.63
CA THR A 184 -27.54 19.67 54.02
C THR A 184 -27.04 18.25 54.45
N ARG A 185 -25.78 18.21 54.95
CA ARG A 185 -25.07 17.38 55.99
C ARG A 185 -24.68 15.89 55.83
N GLN A 186 -23.38 15.65 56.09
CA GLN A 186 -22.78 14.51 56.80
C GLN A 186 -22.76 14.73 58.34
N PRO A 187 -22.53 13.69 59.16
CA PRO A 187 -21.27 13.67 59.93
C PRO A 187 -20.54 12.31 60.08
N GLU A 188 -19.35 12.45 60.67
CA GLU A 188 -18.09 11.66 60.81
C GLU A 188 -18.05 10.56 61.93
N PRO A 189 -16.90 9.95 62.35
CA PRO A 189 -16.71 8.48 62.48
C PRO A 189 -16.26 7.98 63.88
N THR A 190 -16.01 6.66 64.12
CA THR A 190 -15.08 6.20 65.19
C THR A 190 -14.55 4.74 65.13
N ARG A 191 -13.20 4.62 65.19
CA ARG A 191 -12.27 3.69 65.91
C ARG A 191 -11.95 2.21 65.49
N SER A 192 -10.62 1.99 65.41
CA SER A 192 -9.74 0.79 65.28
C SER A 192 -9.87 -0.27 66.41
N ALA A 193 -9.33 -1.52 66.38
CA ALA A 193 -8.00 -2.09 66.00
C ALA A 193 -8.04 -3.67 66.08
N PRO A 194 -6.94 -4.50 66.01
CA PRO A 194 -5.57 -4.41 65.46
C PRO A 194 -5.18 -5.62 64.53
N ALA A 195 -3.88 -5.75 64.21
CA ALA A 195 -3.25 -6.30 63.01
C ALA A 195 -2.84 -7.79 62.97
N VAL A 196 -2.60 -8.29 61.73
CA VAL A 196 -1.77 -9.44 61.33
C VAL A 196 -0.96 -9.00 60.07
N PRO A 197 0.32 -9.39 59.86
CA PRO A 197 1.25 -8.59 59.04
C PRO A 197 1.06 -8.73 57.52
N ALA A 198 1.51 -7.68 56.84
CA ALA A 198 1.43 -7.46 55.39
C ALA A 198 2.19 -8.50 54.56
N PRO A 199 1.85 -8.59 53.26
CA PRO A 199 2.71 -7.95 52.28
C PRO A 199 2.03 -6.75 51.60
N THR A 200 2.83 -5.70 51.42
CA THR A 200 2.82 -4.55 50.49
C THR A 200 1.48 -4.07 49.86
N PRO A 201 1.14 -2.76 49.96
CA PRO A 201 -0.22 -2.27 49.73
C PRO A 201 -0.62 -2.19 48.25
N SER A 202 -1.70 -2.88 47.91
CA SER A 202 -2.57 -2.53 46.78
C SER A 202 -3.19 -1.16 47.03
N ARG A 203 -2.97 -0.18 46.14
CA ARG A 203 -3.62 1.14 46.21
C ARG A 203 -5.15 0.96 46.25
N PRO A 204 -5.89 1.72 47.08
CA PRO A 204 -7.35 1.66 47.07
C PRO A 204 -7.89 2.28 45.78
N VAL A 205 -8.51 1.46 44.95
CA VAL A 205 -9.27 1.88 43.76
C VAL A 205 -10.60 2.47 44.26
N PRO A 206 -10.96 3.72 43.94
CA PRO A 206 -12.26 4.27 44.33
C PRO A 206 -13.39 3.53 43.60
N GLU A 207 -14.50 3.24 44.29
CA GLU A 207 -15.74 2.77 43.66
C GLU A 207 -16.23 3.82 42.64
N ARG A 208 -16.51 3.37 41.41
CA ARG A 208 -16.84 4.21 40.26
C ARG A 208 -18.19 3.79 39.68
N THR A 209 -19.25 4.45 40.11
CA THR A 209 -20.60 4.32 39.53
C THR A 209 -20.92 5.58 38.71
N GLY A 210 -21.32 5.41 37.46
CA GLY A 210 -21.62 6.51 36.53
C GLY A 210 -22.33 6.02 35.26
N PRO A 211 -22.81 6.92 34.39
CA PRO A 211 -23.49 6.56 33.14
C PRO A 211 -22.65 5.61 32.26
N PRO A 212 -23.28 4.76 31.41
CA PRO A 212 -22.57 3.96 30.41
C PRO A 212 -21.62 4.84 29.59
N GLY A 213 -20.42 4.33 29.28
CA GLY A 213 -19.37 5.10 28.61
C GLY A 213 -18.54 6.02 29.51
N SER A 214 -18.77 6.04 30.84
CA SER A 214 -17.90 6.77 31.78
C SER A 214 -16.51 6.15 31.86
N VAL A 215 -15.50 6.98 31.69
CA VAL A 215 -14.10 6.55 31.74
C VAL A 215 -13.34 7.38 32.76
N VAL A 216 -12.19 6.86 33.18
CA VAL A 216 -11.25 7.61 34.01
C VAL A 216 -10.47 8.51 33.10
N TYR A 217 -10.43 9.79 33.40
CA TYR A 217 -9.65 10.73 32.61
C TYR A 217 -8.95 11.78 33.47
N TYR A 218 -7.92 12.38 32.91
CA TYR A 218 -7.12 13.43 33.51
C TYR A 218 -7.00 14.61 32.54
N VAL A 219 -7.10 15.83 33.05
CA VAL A 219 -6.84 17.04 32.26
C VAL A 219 -5.44 17.53 32.55
N VAL A 220 -4.59 17.59 31.53
CA VAL A 220 -3.17 17.95 31.63
C VAL A 220 -3.02 19.36 32.20
N GLY A 221 -2.32 19.48 33.32
CA GLY A 221 -2.04 20.76 33.97
C GLY A 221 -0.82 21.48 33.38
N LYS A 222 -0.39 22.54 34.07
CA LYS A 222 0.95 23.13 33.88
C LYS A 222 1.89 22.46 34.89
N GLY A 223 3.02 21.96 34.40
CA GLY A 223 4.14 21.51 35.23
C GLY A 223 4.76 22.66 36.02
N ALA A 224 5.59 22.33 37.00
CA ALA A 224 6.22 23.29 37.92
C ALA A 224 7.13 24.34 37.22
N ASP A 225 7.54 24.06 35.98
CA ASP A 225 8.37 24.90 35.10
C ASP A 225 7.55 25.68 34.06
N GLY A 226 6.22 25.64 34.14
CA GLY A 226 5.31 26.29 33.19
C GLY A 226 5.14 25.54 31.86
N LYS A 227 5.80 24.40 31.68
CA LYS A 227 5.63 23.50 30.52
C LYS A 227 4.50 22.50 30.76
N PRO A 228 3.87 21.96 29.71
CA PRO A 228 2.89 20.89 29.88
C PRO A 228 3.54 19.66 30.54
N GLU A 229 2.80 18.97 31.41
CA GLU A 229 3.26 17.75 32.08
C GLU A 229 3.61 16.67 31.06
N LYS A 230 4.56 15.78 31.39
CA LYS A 230 4.97 14.66 30.53
C LYS A 230 4.19 13.39 30.86
N LEU A 231 3.95 12.57 29.85
CA LEU A 231 3.08 11.39 29.97
C LEU A 231 3.67 10.32 30.91
N ASN A 232 5.00 10.18 30.94
CA ASN A 232 5.71 9.29 31.87
C ASN A 232 5.60 9.75 33.34
N ASP A 233 5.61 11.05 33.60
CA ASP A 233 5.41 11.58 34.96
C ASP A 233 3.95 11.40 35.41
N ILE A 234 3.00 11.56 34.49
CA ILE A 234 1.57 11.28 34.72
C ILE A 234 1.36 9.79 35.01
N ALA A 235 1.97 8.89 34.24
CA ALA A 235 1.93 7.45 34.46
C ALA A 235 2.55 7.07 35.81
N GLY A 236 3.73 7.60 36.15
CA GLY A 236 4.35 7.38 37.45
C GLY A 236 3.46 7.83 38.61
N ARG A 237 2.73 8.95 38.45
CA ARG A 237 1.83 9.50 39.46
C ARG A 237 0.57 8.63 39.64
N PHE A 238 -0.13 8.31 38.56
CA PHE A 238 -1.46 7.69 38.61
C PHE A 238 -1.46 6.16 38.47
N LEU A 239 -0.46 5.59 37.80
CA LEU A 239 -0.30 4.14 37.58
C LEU A 239 0.80 3.53 38.46
N GLY A 240 1.61 4.35 39.13
CA GLY A 240 2.71 3.90 39.99
C GLY A 240 3.96 3.46 39.24
N ASP A 241 3.91 3.37 37.91
CA ASP A 241 5.03 3.08 37.04
C ASP A 241 5.08 4.09 35.89
N ARG A 242 6.24 4.74 35.74
CA ARG A 242 6.49 5.72 34.70
C ARG A 242 6.49 5.09 33.30
N ASN A 243 6.78 3.79 33.19
CA ASN A 243 6.85 3.06 31.93
C ASN A 243 5.47 2.65 31.39
N ARG A 244 4.40 2.79 32.18
CA ARG A 244 3.00 2.54 31.77
C ARG A 244 2.36 3.72 31.03
N TRP A 245 3.16 4.71 30.65
CA TRP A 245 2.71 5.84 29.84
C TRP A 245 2.14 5.44 28.46
N PRO A 246 2.58 4.35 27.78
CA PRO A 246 1.98 3.93 26.52
C PRO A 246 0.51 3.56 26.66
N GLU A 247 0.07 3.00 27.79
CA GLU A 247 -1.34 2.65 28.02
C GLU A 247 -2.23 3.91 28.04
N ILE A 248 -1.73 5.01 28.62
CA ILE A 248 -2.44 6.30 28.60
C ILE A 248 -2.44 6.88 27.18
N ALA A 249 -1.33 6.69 26.44
CA ALA A 249 -1.20 7.15 25.07
C ALA A 249 -2.24 6.49 24.16
N GLU A 250 -2.27 5.16 24.20
CA GLU A 250 -3.17 4.30 23.42
C GLU A 250 -4.65 4.58 23.74
N LEU A 251 -5.00 4.67 25.03
CA LEU A 251 -6.38 4.95 25.44
C LEU A 251 -6.88 6.34 25.00
N THR A 252 -5.96 7.28 24.77
CA THR A 252 -6.29 8.66 24.38
C THR A 252 -6.15 8.87 22.87
N GLU A 253 -5.48 7.96 22.15
CA GLU A 253 -5.32 8.05 20.69
C GLU A 253 -6.69 7.99 19.99
N GLY A 254 -6.90 8.86 19.01
CA GLY A 254 -8.21 9.02 18.34
C GLY A 254 -9.25 9.86 19.10
N HIS A 255 -9.03 10.22 20.38
CA HIS A 255 -9.90 11.18 21.08
C HIS A 255 -9.61 12.61 20.64
N ARG A 256 -10.60 13.29 20.07
CA ARG A 256 -10.46 14.68 19.62
C ARG A 256 -10.42 15.63 20.82
N GLN A 257 -9.27 16.27 20.99
CA GLN A 257 -8.95 17.13 22.13
C GLN A 257 -9.72 18.46 22.05
N PRO A 258 -9.88 19.20 23.17
CA PRO A 258 -10.61 20.47 23.20
C PRO A 258 -10.09 21.56 22.24
N ASP A 259 -8.82 21.49 21.83
CA ASP A 259 -8.23 22.39 20.82
C ASP A 259 -8.47 21.92 19.37
N GLY A 260 -9.31 20.89 19.20
CA GLY A 260 -9.68 20.30 17.92
C GLY A 260 -8.64 19.34 17.33
N ARG A 261 -7.51 19.12 18.02
CA ARG A 261 -6.40 18.26 17.56
C ARG A 261 -6.52 16.85 18.12
N TYR A 262 -5.68 15.95 17.61
CA TYR A 262 -5.51 14.59 18.12
C TYR A 262 -4.11 14.45 18.71
N MET A 263 -3.96 13.51 19.64
CA MET A 263 -2.63 13.14 20.15
C MET A 263 -1.92 12.27 19.11
N THR A 264 -1.10 12.90 18.27
CA THR A 264 -0.30 12.22 17.22
C THR A 264 1.12 11.90 17.67
N ASP A 265 1.64 12.59 18.69
CA ASP A 265 2.92 12.29 19.33
C ASP A 265 2.77 12.35 20.87
N PRO A 266 2.89 11.21 21.56
CA PRO A 266 2.79 11.11 23.03
C PRO A 266 3.83 11.94 23.80
N ARG A 267 4.90 12.40 23.13
CA ARG A 267 5.92 13.27 23.73
C ARG A 267 5.52 14.75 23.75
N THR A 268 4.46 15.13 23.03
CA THR A 268 4.04 16.53 22.86
C THR A 268 2.67 16.81 23.50
N LEU A 269 2.58 16.60 24.82
CA LEU A 269 1.38 16.96 25.56
C LEU A 269 1.18 18.48 25.62
N ARG A 270 -0.08 18.91 25.65
CA ARG A 270 -0.48 20.32 25.82
C ARG A 270 -1.35 20.48 27.05
N THR A 271 -1.21 21.61 27.73
CA THR A 271 -2.07 21.97 28.86
C THR A 271 -3.52 22.04 28.40
N GLY A 272 -4.43 21.43 29.15
CA GLY A 272 -5.86 21.35 28.83
C GLY A 272 -6.26 20.12 28.01
N TRP A 273 -5.30 19.32 27.54
CA TRP A 273 -5.61 18.04 26.90
C TRP A 273 -6.20 17.04 27.89
N VAL A 274 -7.09 16.19 27.38
CA VAL A 274 -7.88 15.22 28.12
C VAL A 274 -7.31 13.84 27.81
N LEU A 275 -6.69 13.23 28.82
CA LEU A 275 -6.10 11.90 28.74
C LEU A 275 -7.05 10.88 29.34
N LYS A 276 -7.35 9.80 28.61
CA LYS A 276 -8.06 8.63 29.15
C LYS A 276 -7.05 7.74 29.86
N LEU A 277 -7.38 7.30 31.07
CA LEU A 277 -6.50 6.47 31.88
C LEU A 277 -7.08 5.06 32.08
N PRO A 278 -6.20 4.06 32.30
CA PRO A 278 -6.58 2.72 32.72
C PRO A 278 -7.48 2.71 33.96
N LYS A 279 -8.33 1.68 34.09
CA LYS A 279 -9.30 1.57 35.18
C LYS A 279 -8.64 1.45 36.56
N ASP A 280 -7.43 0.94 36.65
CA ASP A 280 -6.64 0.83 37.88
C ASP A 280 -5.93 2.14 38.28
N ALA A 281 -6.00 3.19 37.44
CA ALA A 281 -5.41 4.49 37.74
C ALA A 281 -6.02 5.10 39.00
N ALA A 282 -5.17 5.53 39.94
CA ALA A 282 -5.58 6.11 41.20
C ALA A 282 -4.71 7.32 41.58
N GLY A 283 -5.35 8.39 42.08
CA GLY A 283 -4.65 9.57 42.56
C GLY A 283 -5.51 10.84 42.51
N LYS A 284 -5.07 11.87 43.24
CA LYS A 284 -5.76 13.16 43.31
C LYS A 284 -5.71 13.87 41.96
N GLY A 285 -6.87 14.23 41.42
CA GLY A 285 -7.01 14.95 40.14
C GLY A 285 -7.60 14.12 38.99
N LEU A 286 -7.76 12.81 39.17
CA LEU A 286 -8.51 11.97 38.23
C LEU A 286 -10.01 12.26 38.30
N ARG A 287 -10.66 12.25 37.15
CA ARG A 287 -12.10 12.42 36.98
C ARG A 287 -12.68 11.12 36.42
N PHE A 288 -13.94 10.85 36.74
CA PHE A 288 -14.69 9.73 36.19
C PHE A 288 -15.99 10.25 35.60
N GLY A 289 -16.25 9.98 34.33
CA GLY A 289 -17.42 10.49 33.60
C GLY A 289 -17.22 10.48 32.09
N PRO A 290 -18.14 11.10 31.31
CA PRO A 290 -17.99 11.20 29.86
C PRO A 290 -16.76 12.05 29.50
N LEU A 291 -16.06 11.66 28.43
CA LEU A 291 -14.87 12.38 27.96
C LEU A 291 -15.25 13.72 27.32
N PRO A 292 -14.75 14.86 27.85
CA PRO A 292 -14.91 16.13 27.16
C PRO A 292 -14.11 16.12 25.85
N GLY A 293 -14.78 16.42 24.74
CA GLY A 293 -14.20 16.56 23.39
C GLY A 293 -14.34 17.98 22.85
N PHE A 294 -13.90 18.20 21.61
CA PHE A 294 -14.15 19.45 20.90
C PHE A 294 -15.65 19.65 20.64
N GLU A 295 -16.24 20.72 21.18
CA GLU A 295 -17.57 21.20 20.81
C GLU A 295 -17.40 22.38 19.83
N PRO A 296 -17.84 22.26 18.55
CA PRO A 296 -17.77 23.37 17.62
C PRO A 296 -18.57 24.58 18.14
N PRO A 297 -18.13 25.82 17.87
CA PRO A 297 -18.97 26.97 18.18
C PRO A 297 -20.29 26.82 17.41
N ARG A 298 -21.41 26.79 18.13
CA ARG A 298 -22.75 26.77 17.52
C ARG A 298 -22.87 27.96 16.55
N PRO A 299 -23.29 27.75 15.29
CA PRO A 299 -23.55 28.86 14.39
C PRO A 299 -24.64 29.75 14.98
N SER A 300 -24.36 31.04 15.07
CA SER A 300 -25.41 32.05 15.26
C SER A 300 -26.24 32.09 13.97
N PRO A 301 -27.58 32.08 14.03
CA PRO A 301 -28.40 32.06 12.82
C PRO A 301 -28.19 33.34 12.02
N SER A 302 -27.69 33.19 10.78
CA SER A 302 -27.63 34.25 9.78
C SER A 302 -29.02 34.48 9.20
N ALA A 303 -29.38 35.76 9.06
CA ALA A 303 -30.61 36.22 8.43
C ALA A 303 -30.65 35.87 6.93
N SER A 304 -31.85 35.49 6.48
CA SER A 304 -32.24 34.99 5.16
C SER A 304 -31.85 35.85 3.94
N PRO A 305 -31.82 35.26 2.73
CA PRO A 305 -31.69 36.00 1.46
C PRO A 305 -33.06 36.51 0.97
N SER A 306 -33.05 37.58 0.16
CA SER A 306 -34.21 38.01 -0.64
C SER A 306 -33.86 38.09 -2.13
N PRO A 307 -34.81 37.83 -3.06
CA PRO A 307 -34.53 37.53 -4.46
C PRO A 307 -34.85 38.69 -5.44
N SER A 308 -34.44 38.48 -6.70
CA SER A 308 -34.96 39.07 -7.96
C SER A 308 -34.04 40.07 -8.68
N ALA A 309 -33.56 39.69 -9.87
CA ALA A 309 -33.91 40.35 -11.13
C ALA A 309 -33.40 39.56 -12.36
N THR A 310 -34.31 39.42 -13.32
CA THR A 310 -34.28 38.76 -14.65
C THR A 310 -33.20 39.33 -15.60
N PRO A 311 -32.68 38.56 -16.58
CA PRO A 311 -31.72 39.09 -17.56
C PRO A 311 -32.42 39.84 -18.70
N THR A 312 -31.79 40.94 -19.17
CA THR A 312 -32.11 41.60 -20.44
C THR A 312 -30.84 41.65 -21.29
N VAL A 313 -30.97 41.19 -22.53
CA VAL A 313 -29.94 41.12 -23.56
C VAL A 313 -29.61 42.51 -24.11
N ALA A 314 -28.33 42.83 -24.27
CA ALA A 314 -27.85 43.71 -25.35
C ALA A 314 -26.36 43.46 -25.62
N ALA A 315 -26.06 43.05 -26.86
CA ALA A 315 -24.72 43.03 -27.43
C ALA A 315 -24.19 44.47 -27.64
N VAL A 316 -22.86 44.63 -27.73
CA VAL A 316 -22.15 45.33 -28.83
C VAL A 316 -20.65 45.50 -28.52
N ALA A 317 -19.87 45.19 -29.57
CA ALA A 317 -18.54 45.66 -30.00
C ALA A 317 -17.27 45.48 -29.15
N VAL A 318 -16.31 44.88 -29.85
CA VAL A 318 -14.86 44.90 -29.62
C VAL A 318 -14.28 46.21 -30.15
N GLU A 319 -13.40 46.86 -29.39
CA GLU A 319 -12.38 47.74 -29.97
C GLU A 319 -11.07 47.69 -29.16
N ARG A 320 -9.95 47.47 -29.85
CA ARG A 320 -8.58 47.60 -29.36
C ARG A 320 -8.04 48.95 -29.81
N ALA A 321 -7.39 49.73 -28.94
CA ALA A 321 -6.01 50.22 -29.12
C ALA A 321 -5.54 51.26 -28.07
N ALA A 322 -4.30 51.02 -27.62
CA ALA A 322 -3.19 51.95 -27.35
C ALA A 322 -3.21 53.01 -26.23
N VAL A 323 -2.06 53.04 -25.56
CA VAL A 323 -1.61 53.75 -24.35
C VAL A 323 -1.18 55.22 -24.61
N ARG A 324 -1.40 56.14 -23.65
CA ARG A 324 -0.39 57.07 -23.07
C ARG A 324 -0.90 57.87 -21.84
N LEU A 325 -0.07 57.91 -20.78
CA LEU A 325 -0.22 58.53 -19.44
C LEU A 325 0.21 60.02 -19.45
N PRO A 326 -0.22 60.90 -18.50
CA PRO A 326 0.46 61.02 -17.19
C PRO A 326 -0.42 61.46 -16.00
N GLY A 327 -0.05 61.04 -14.78
CA GLY A 327 -0.58 61.61 -13.53
C GLY A 327 -0.67 60.61 -12.38
N ALA A 328 0.44 60.39 -11.67
CA ALA A 328 0.42 59.75 -10.34
C ALA A 328 0.16 60.84 -9.27
N PRO A 329 -0.51 60.52 -8.14
CA PRO A 329 0.16 59.78 -7.08
C PRO A 329 -0.66 58.70 -6.37
N VAL A 330 0.04 57.61 -6.03
CA VAL A 330 0.02 56.88 -4.74
C VAL A 330 -1.34 56.41 -4.19
N TRP A 331 -1.61 55.11 -4.29
CA TRP A 331 -1.68 54.17 -3.14
C TRP A 331 -1.60 52.72 -3.68
N PHE A 332 -0.40 52.13 -3.64
CA PHE A 332 -0.23 50.69 -3.63
C PHE A 332 -0.24 50.23 -2.17
N ALA A 333 -1.13 49.33 -1.80
CA ALA A 333 -0.91 48.50 -0.60
C ALA A 333 -1.56 47.11 -0.61
N VAL A 334 -2.30 46.69 -1.66
CA VAL A 334 -2.94 45.36 -1.63
C VAL A 334 -2.59 44.47 -2.83
N GLY A 335 -2.23 45.05 -3.99
CA GLY A 335 -1.89 44.26 -5.18
C GLY A 335 -0.50 43.59 -5.16
N GLY A 336 0.49 44.22 -4.53
CA GLY A 336 1.86 43.70 -4.48
C GLY A 336 2.01 42.45 -3.61
N ALA A 337 1.26 42.37 -2.51
CA ALA A 337 1.31 41.22 -1.62
C ALA A 337 0.71 39.96 -2.26
N LEU A 338 -0.33 40.10 -3.08
CA LEU A 338 -0.95 38.97 -3.77
C LEU A 338 -0.12 38.48 -4.97
N ALA A 339 0.58 39.37 -5.68
CA ALA A 339 1.48 38.97 -6.77
C ALA A 339 2.77 38.30 -6.26
N VAL A 340 3.33 38.79 -5.14
CA VAL A 340 4.48 38.14 -4.48
C VAL A 340 4.05 36.84 -3.80
N ALA A 341 2.86 36.78 -3.19
CA ALA A 341 2.32 35.53 -2.64
C ALA A 341 2.02 34.51 -3.75
N ALA A 342 1.48 34.94 -4.90
CA ALA A 342 1.21 34.04 -6.03
C ALA A 342 2.49 33.55 -6.71
N LEU A 343 3.54 34.38 -6.83
CA LEU A 343 4.84 33.96 -7.35
C LEU A 343 5.64 33.15 -6.32
N ALA A 344 5.49 33.41 -5.02
CA ALA A 344 6.05 32.58 -3.96
C ALA A 344 5.28 31.26 -3.78
N TRP A 345 3.97 31.23 -4.04
CA TRP A 345 3.14 30.04 -4.04
C TRP A 345 3.39 29.21 -5.30
N LEU A 346 3.55 29.82 -6.48
CA LEU A 346 3.94 29.14 -7.71
C LEU A 346 5.40 28.67 -7.65
N GLY A 347 6.29 29.46 -7.02
CA GLY A 347 7.66 29.08 -6.71
C GLY A 347 7.73 27.93 -5.70
N THR A 348 6.97 27.96 -4.60
CA THR A 348 6.91 26.85 -3.64
C THR A 348 6.12 25.66 -4.17
N TRP A 349 5.22 25.82 -5.13
CA TRP A 349 4.53 24.73 -5.81
C TRP A 349 5.43 24.09 -6.86
N LEU A 350 6.21 24.85 -7.62
CA LEU A 350 7.25 24.32 -8.53
C LEU A 350 8.45 23.74 -7.75
N LEU A 351 8.78 24.27 -6.56
CA LEU A 351 9.76 23.69 -5.64
C LEU A 351 9.20 22.52 -4.81
N ARG A 352 7.89 22.43 -4.52
CA ARG A 352 7.23 21.28 -3.86
C ARG A 352 6.95 20.15 -4.84
N ARG A 353 6.63 20.46 -6.09
CA ARG A 353 6.60 19.49 -7.20
C ARG A 353 8.01 19.00 -7.59
N ARG A 354 9.06 19.71 -7.14
CA ARG A 354 10.47 19.29 -7.18
C ARG A 354 11.06 18.92 -5.81
N ARG A 355 10.25 18.89 -4.74
CA ARG A 355 10.63 18.48 -3.37
C ARG A 355 9.44 17.85 -2.66
N THR A 356 8.88 16.82 -3.28
CA THR A 356 8.59 15.59 -2.54
C THR A 356 9.94 15.05 -2.09
N ARG A 357 10.33 15.30 -0.83
CA ARG A 357 11.13 14.31 -0.10
C ARG A 357 10.10 13.20 0.19
N GLN A 358 9.91 12.17 -0.63
CA GLN A 358 10.84 11.06 -0.86
C GLN A 358 11.61 10.78 0.43
N GLU A 359 10.96 10.05 1.32
CA GLU A 359 11.69 9.04 2.09
C GLU A 359 12.42 8.16 1.07
N PRO A 360 13.69 7.84 1.28
CA PRO A 360 14.51 7.14 0.30
C PRO A 360 13.90 5.78 -0.02
N PHE A 361 14.03 5.35 -1.27
CA PHE A 361 14.17 3.93 -1.61
C PHE A 361 14.88 3.21 -0.47
N ASP A 362 14.20 2.27 0.20
CA ASP A 362 14.90 1.40 1.14
C ASP A 362 15.71 0.38 0.34
N ASP A 363 16.86 0.87 -0.10
CA ASP A 363 17.95 0.16 -0.76
C ASP A 363 18.41 -1.06 0.05
N SER A 364 18.01 -1.19 1.32
CA SER A 364 18.42 -2.32 2.15
C SER A 364 17.82 -3.66 1.69
N LEU A 365 16.66 -3.66 1.03
CA LEU A 365 16.05 -4.83 0.38
C LEU A 365 16.48 -5.01 -1.09
N LEU A 366 17.08 -3.96 -1.68
CA LEU A 366 17.67 -3.94 -3.03
C LEU A 366 19.18 -4.02 -3.03
N ARG A 367 19.78 -4.25 -1.86
CA ARG A 367 21.01 -5.01 -1.76
C ARG A 367 20.73 -6.44 -2.20
N THR A 368 20.65 -6.61 -3.53
CA THR A 368 21.44 -7.63 -4.24
C THR A 368 22.60 -7.97 -3.34
N ASP A 369 22.75 -9.24 -2.97
CA ASP A 369 23.93 -9.72 -2.29
C ASP A 369 25.14 -9.16 -3.04
N THR A 370 25.67 -8.03 -2.55
CA THR A 370 26.43 -7.11 -3.40
C THR A 370 27.74 -7.79 -3.76
N SER A 371 28.17 -8.68 -2.86
CA SER A 371 29.27 -9.60 -3.06
C SER A 371 29.06 -10.56 -4.23
N ALA A 372 27.85 -11.10 -4.41
CA ALA A 372 27.53 -12.00 -5.53
C ALA A 372 27.51 -11.26 -6.87
N ALA A 373 26.89 -10.08 -6.91
CA ALA A 373 26.93 -9.24 -8.12
C ALA A 373 28.38 -8.87 -8.46
N TRP A 374 29.15 -8.29 -7.54
CA TRP A 374 30.57 -7.97 -7.78
C TRP A 374 31.40 -9.19 -8.16
N THR A 375 31.09 -10.39 -7.65
CA THR A 375 31.75 -11.63 -8.08
C THR A 375 31.47 -11.93 -9.55
N VAL A 376 30.22 -11.83 -10.00
CA VAL A 376 29.86 -12.02 -11.42
C VAL A 376 30.52 -10.97 -12.30
N ASP A 377 30.43 -9.68 -11.96
CA ASP A 377 31.10 -8.60 -12.72
C ASP A 377 32.60 -8.88 -12.87
N ARG A 378 33.26 -9.20 -11.75
CA ARG A 378 34.68 -9.53 -11.73
C ARG A 378 35.00 -10.70 -12.66
N SER A 379 34.22 -11.77 -12.58
CA SER A 379 34.38 -12.96 -13.43
C SER A 379 34.19 -12.65 -14.91
N LEU A 380 33.20 -11.83 -15.28
CA LEU A 380 32.97 -11.38 -16.66
C LEU A 380 34.14 -10.52 -17.17
N ARG A 381 34.71 -9.66 -16.32
CA ARG A 381 35.90 -8.87 -16.66
C ARG A 381 37.16 -9.73 -16.83
N VAL A 382 37.29 -10.81 -16.05
CA VAL A 382 38.37 -11.79 -16.24
C VAL A 382 38.20 -12.53 -17.56
N LEU A 383 36.98 -12.96 -17.90
CA LEU A 383 36.69 -13.55 -19.20
C LEU A 383 37.14 -12.62 -20.33
N MET A 384 36.75 -11.34 -20.27
CA MET A 384 37.12 -10.35 -21.28
C MET A 384 38.64 -10.18 -21.40
N ALA A 385 39.35 -10.01 -20.28
CA ALA A 385 40.80 -9.86 -20.29
C ALA A 385 41.53 -11.13 -20.75
N ALA A 386 41.03 -12.31 -20.40
CA ALA A 386 41.59 -13.59 -20.80
C ALA A 386 41.43 -13.82 -22.31
N CYS A 387 40.25 -13.52 -22.86
CA CYS A 387 40.01 -13.53 -24.30
C CYS A 387 40.91 -12.53 -25.04
N GLU A 388 41.01 -11.29 -24.54
CA GLU A 388 41.88 -10.26 -25.14
C GLU A 388 43.35 -10.67 -25.15
N ARG A 389 43.85 -11.19 -24.02
CA ARG A 389 45.23 -11.70 -23.88
C ARG A 389 45.54 -12.79 -24.90
N ASP A 390 44.60 -13.69 -25.13
CA ASP A 390 44.80 -14.88 -25.97
C ASP A 390 44.35 -14.65 -27.43
N GLY A 391 43.89 -13.44 -27.77
CA GLY A 391 43.43 -13.08 -29.12
C GLY A 391 42.14 -13.78 -29.54
N LEU A 392 41.30 -14.15 -28.57
CA LEU A 392 40.02 -14.83 -28.78
C LEU A 392 38.85 -13.82 -28.72
N ASP A 393 37.81 -14.08 -29.48
CA ASP A 393 36.54 -13.36 -29.34
C ASP A 393 35.87 -13.74 -28.01
N VAL A 394 35.31 -12.74 -27.33
CA VAL A 394 34.51 -12.98 -26.13
C VAL A 394 33.19 -13.62 -26.56
N PRO A 395 32.89 -14.86 -26.10
CA PRO A 395 31.69 -15.57 -26.53
C PRO A 395 30.42 -14.92 -25.96
N GLY A 396 29.31 -15.07 -26.67
CA GLY A 396 27.99 -14.70 -26.14
C GLY A 396 27.61 -15.62 -24.98
N VAL A 397 27.14 -15.06 -23.87
CA VAL A 397 26.76 -15.79 -22.65
C VAL A 397 25.25 -15.77 -22.49
N THR A 398 24.61 -16.94 -22.48
CA THR A 398 23.15 -17.07 -22.28
C THR A 398 22.77 -17.36 -20.83
N GLY A 399 23.69 -17.88 -20.02
CA GLY A 399 23.46 -18.12 -18.61
C GLY A 399 24.74 -18.25 -17.79
N VAL A 400 24.63 -17.94 -16.50
CA VAL A 400 25.70 -18.04 -15.51
C VAL A 400 25.21 -18.83 -14.30
N PHE A 401 25.96 -19.85 -13.91
CA PHE A 401 25.64 -20.75 -12.82
C PHE A 401 26.79 -20.74 -11.82
N ILE A 402 26.50 -20.45 -10.55
CA ILE A 402 27.51 -20.43 -9.48
C ILE A 402 27.25 -21.61 -8.55
N GLU A 403 28.09 -22.62 -8.59
CA GLU A 403 27.91 -23.91 -7.91
C GLU A 403 29.21 -24.34 -7.22
N GLY A 404 29.15 -24.67 -5.92
CA GLY A 404 30.25 -25.36 -5.22
C GLY A 404 31.65 -24.71 -5.33
N GLY A 405 31.74 -23.38 -5.43
CA GLY A 405 33.00 -22.65 -5.59
C GLY A 405 33.48 -22.46 -7.03
N SER A 406 32.67 -22.87 -8.02
CA SER A 406 32.92 -22.68 -9.45
C SER A 406 31.86 -21.79 -10.09
N LEU A 407 32.23 -21.14 -11.19
CA LEU A 407 31.32 -20.41 -12.05
C LEU A 407 31.34 -21.06 -13.43
N ARG A 408 30.15 -21.44 -13.91
CA ARG A 408 29.91 -22.02 -15.23
C ARG A 408 29.13 -21.04 -16.09
N LEU A 409 29.64 -20.74 -17.27
CA LEU A 409 28.97 -20.00 -18.33
C LEU A 409 28.29 -21.00 -19.28
N ARG A 410 27.05 -20.74 -19.66
CA ARG A 410 26.42 -21.33 -20.84
C ARG A 410 26.61 -20.36 -22.00
N LEU A 411 27.14 -20.85 -23.11
CA LEU A 411 27.42 -20.02 -24.28
C LEU A 411 26.20 -19.97 -25.22
N THR A 412 26.18 -18.96 -26.08
CA THR A 412 25.19 -18.83 -27.16
C THR A 412 25.49 -19.82 -28.28
N ASP A 413 26.76 -19.87 -28.67
CA ASP A 413 27.31 -20.80 -29.65
C ASP A 413 28.48 -21.56 -29.00
N PRO A 414 28.66 -22.85 -29.32
CA PRO A 414 29.78 -23.61 -28.78
C PRO A 414 31.12 -23.01 -29.24
N ALA A 415 32.06 -22.85 -28.31
CA ALA A 415 33.34 -22.19 -28.55
C ALA A 415 34.53 -22.96 -27.93
N ALA A 416 35.62 -23.07 -28.69
CA ALA A 416 36.89 -23.65 -28.26
C ALA A 416 38.06 -23.11 -29.12
N PRO A 417 39.29 -22.98 -28.58
CA PRO A 417 39.65 -23.23 -27.17
C PRO A 417 39.16 -22.12 -26.23
N ALA A 418 39.08 -22.40 -24.93
CA ALA A 418 38.87 -21.36 -23.92
C ALA A 418 40.22 -20.85 -23.37
N PRO A 419 40.32 -19.56 -23.01
CA PRO A 419 41.51 -19.00 -22.39
C PRO A 419 41.61 -19.42 -20.90
N GLU A 420 42.82 -19.62 -20.36
CA GLU A 420 42.97 -19.88 -18.92
C GLU A 420 42.41 -18.72 -18.07
N PRO A 421 41.69 -18.98 -16.96
CA PRO A 421 41.50 -20.27 -16.27
C PRO A 421 40.22 -21.04 -16.68
N TRP A 422 39.61 -20.70 -17.80
CA TRP A 422 38.36 -21.31 -18.26
C TRP A 422 38.63 -22.67 -18.93
N ALA A 423 37.89 -23.68 -18.49
CA ALA A 423 37.86 -25.01 -19.09
C ALA A 423 36.59 -25.17 -19.93
N VAL A 424 36.73 -25.74 -21.14
CA VAL A 424 35.62 -26.03 -22.05
C VAL A 424 35.00 -27.38 -21.69
N SER A 425 33.67 -27.49 -21.75
CA SER A 425 32.99 -28.78 -21.74
C SER A 425 33.21 -29.57 -23.03
N ASP A 426 32.99 -30.88 -23.01
CA ASP A 426 33.21 -31.75 -24.19
C ASP A 426 32.41 -31.31 -25.44
N ASP A 427 31.24 -30.70 -25.24
CA ASP A 427 30.36 -30.20 -26.30
C ASP A 427 30.64 -28.75 -26.73
N GLY A 428 31.62 -28.07 -26.10
CA GLY A 428 31.93 -26.67 -26.37
C GLY A 428 30.90 -25.66 -25.83
N GLN A 429 29.78 -26.13 -25.26
CA GLN A 429 28.62 -25.29 -24.92
C GLN A 429 28.75 -24.59 -23.57
N SER A 430 29.66 -25.04 -22.72
CA SER A 430 29.86 -24.48 -21.39
C SER A 430 31.33 -24.25 -21.10
N TRP A 431 31.63 -23.09 -20.52
CA TRP A 431 32.94 -22.78 -19.99
C TRP A 431 32.86 -22.71 -18.47
N ALA A 432 33.81 -23.30 -17.74
CA ALA A 432 33.81 -23.29 -16.28
C ALA A 432 35.18 -22.92 -15.72
N ALA A 433 35.18 -22.17 -14.62
CA ALA A 433 36.39 -21.83 -13.89
C ALA A 433 36.13 -21.80 -12.38
N ALA A 434 37.17 -22.05 -11.59
CA ALA A 434 37.11 -21.90 -10.13
C ALA A 434 37.00 -20.41 -9.75
N LEU A 435 36.09 -20.07 -8.82
CA LEU A 435 35.90 -18.69 -8.36
C LEU A 435 37.20 -18.10 -7.80
N ALA A 436 38.00 -18.89 -7.08
CA ALA A 436 39.29 -18.44 -6.55
C ALA A 436 40.27 -17.97 -7.65
N SER A 437 40.27 -18.65 -8.80
CA SER A 437 41.08 -18.27 -9.96
C SER A 437 40.54 -16.99 -10.62
N LEU A 438 39.21 -16.86 -10.73
CA LEU A 438 38.57 -15.66 -11.27
C LEU A 438 38.76 -14.43 -10.36
N GLN A 439 38.82 -14.63 -9.05
CA GLN A 439 39.06 -13.53 -8.09
C GLN A 439 40.49 -12.97 -8.17
N SER A 440 41.47 -13.82 -8.48
CA SER A 440 42.89 -13.46 -8.56
C SER A 440 43.37 -13.08 -9.98
N GLY A 441 42.65 -13.47 -11.03
CA GLY A 441 43.03 -13.21 -12.43
C GLY A 441 42.92 -11.74 -12.86
N THR A 442 43.61 -11.31 -13.91
CA THR A 442 43.53 -9.92 -14.42
C THR A 442 42.12 -9.59 -14.91
N ALA A 443 41.57 -8.44 -14.53
CA ALA A 443 40.27 -7.95 -15.02
C ALA A 443 40.44 -6.90 -16.12
N SER A 444 39.57 -6.93 -17.13
CA SER A 444 39.48 -5.88 -18.14
C SER A 444 38.81 -4.62 -17.58
N GLU A 445 39.35 -3.46 -17.94
CA GLU A 445 38.71 -2.15 -17.73
C GLU A 445 37.64 -1.84 -18.81
N GLY A 446 37.49 -2.72 -19.81
CA GLY A 446 36.51 -2.58 -20.86
C GLY A 446 35.05 -2.57 -20.38
N SER A 447 34.16 -2.08 -21.23
CA SER A 447 32.72 -2.04 -20.95
C SER A 447 32.12 -3.46 -20.91
N THR A 448 31.33 -3.72 -19.87
CA THR A 448 30.56 -4.95 -19.66
C THR A 448 29.15 -4.87 -20.24
N ALA A 449 28.81 -3.82 -20.99
CA ALA A 449 27.46 -3.58 -21.55
C ALA A 449 26.91 -4.75 -22.40
N ARG A 450 27.78 -5.59 -22.95
CA ARG A 450 27.37 -6.81 -23.68
C ARG A 450 26.66 -7.84 -22.80
N PHE A 451 26.81 -7.74 -21.48
CA PHE A 451 26.17 -8.60 -20.49
C PHE A 451 25.02 -7.89 -19.76
N ALA A 452 24.63 -6.67 -20.17
CA ALA A 452 23.70 -5.80 -19.45
C ALA A 452 22.30 -6.38 -19.22
N ARG A 453 21.94 -7.49 -19.89
CA ARG A 453 20.65 -8.18 -19.76
C ARG A 453 20.74 -9.48 -18.97
N LEU A 454 21.89 -9.76 -18.34
CA LEU A 454 22.05 -10.88 -17.44
C LEU A 454 21.33 -10.59 -16.13
N VAL A 455 20.31 -11.40 -15.83
CA VAL A 455 19.42 -11.25 -14.67
C VAL A 455 19.55 -12.45 -13.75
N ASN A 456 19.72 -12.22 -12.45
CA ASN A 456 19.64 -13.25 -11.44
C ASN A 456 18.20 -13.70 -11.21
N LEU A 457 17.96 -14.99 -11.41
CA LEU A 457 16.65 -15.60 -11.23
C LEU A 457 16.40 -16.09 -9.81
N GLY A 458 17.46 -16.47 -9.08
CA GLY A 458 17.36 -17.03 -7.74
C GLY A 458 18.39 -18.13 -7.45
N MET A 459 18.08 -18.95 -6.44
CA MET A 459 18.90 -20.07 -5.98
C MET A 459 18.24 -21.41 -6.36
N SER A 460 18.92 -22.25 -7.14
CA SER A 460 18.54 -23.66 -7.31
C SER A 460 19.10 -24.51 -6.17
N GLU A 461 18.86 -25.82 -6.20
CA GLU A 461 19.51 -26.78 -5.29
C GLU A 461 21.05 -26.77 -5.42
N THR A 462 21.57 -26.46 -6.60
CA THR A 462 23.02 -26.49 -6.89
C THR A 462 23.71 -25.15 -6.70
N GLY A 463 22.96 -24.06 -6.76
CA GLY A 463 23.47 -22.72 -6.52
C GLY A 463 22.76 -21.63 -7.32
N ARG A 464 23.44 -20.51 -7.53
CA ARG A 464 22.80 -19.31 -8.11
C ARG A 464 22.66 -19.44 -9.63
N VAL A 465 21.52 -19.01 -10.16
CA VAL A 465 21.21 -19.05 -11.59
C VAL A 465 20.96 -17.64 -12.13
N LEU A 466 21.73 -17.22 -13.12
CA LEU A 466 21.51 -16.00 -13.89
C LEU A 466 21.32 -16.34 -15.38
N VAL A 467 20.48 -15.57 -16.08
CA VAL A 467 20.16 -15.79 -17.49
C VAL A 467 20.11 -14.47 -18.24
N ASP A 468 20.63 -14.46 -19.47
CA ASP A 468 20.56 -13.30 -20.36
C ASP A 468 19.17 -13.23 -21.01
N PHE A 469 18.38 -12.21 -20.65
CA PHE A 469 17.05 -12.01 -21.20
C PHE A 469 17.05 -11.65 -22.69
N ALA A 470 18.19 -11.24 -23.27
CA ALA A 470 18.33 -11.08 -24.72
C ALA A 470 18.12 -12.39 -25.47
N ALA A 471 18.54 -13.51 -24.88
CA ALA A 471 18.51 -14.82 -25.52
C ALA A 471 17.09 -15.33 -25.75
N ALA A 472 16.09 -14.75 -25.08
CA ALA A 472 14.69 -15.01 -25.35
C ALA A 472 14.34 -14.69 -26.82
N ARG A 473 14.89 -13.61 -27.41
CA ARG A 473 14.52 -13.13 -28.76
C ARG A 473 12.99 -13.08 -28.97
N GLY A 474 12.28 -12.65 -27.93
CA GLY A 474 10.82 -12.65 -27.89
C GLY A 474 10.29 -12.12 -26.56
N VAL A 475 8.97 -12.11 -26.43
CA VAL A 475 8.31 -11.73 -25.18
C VAL A 475 8.59 -12.76 -24.08
N ILE A 476 8.86 -12.28 -22.87
CA ILE A 476 8.99 -13.08 -21.65
C ILE A 476 7.71 -12.90 -20.84
N SER A 477 6.99 -13.98 -20.54
CA SER A 477 5.83 -13.89 -19.63
C SER A 477 6.23 -14.22 -18.20
N LEU A 478 5.70 -13.46 -17.25
CA LEU A 478 5.79 -13.74 -15.82
C LEU A 478 4.39 -13.90 -15.26
N ASP A 479 3.99 -15.15 -15.08
CA ASP A 479 2.68 -15.56 -14.59
C ASP A 479 2.73 -15.94 -13.10
N GLY A 480 1.55 -16.12 -12.51
CA GLY A 480 1.36 -16.47 -11.10
C GLY A 480 0.58 -15.42 -10.31
N PRO A 481 0.41 -15.64 -9.00
CA PRO A 481 -0.27 -14.72 -8.10
C PRO A 481 0.33 -13.32 -8.16
N THR A 482 -0.51 -12.29 -8.06
CA THR A 482 -0.11 -10.88 -8.23
C THR A 482 1.07 -10.49 -7.33
N ARG A 483 1.08 -10.95 -6.08
CA ARG A 483 2.17 -10.73 -5.14
C ARG A 483 3.48 -11.32 -5.65
N ALA A 484 3.50 -12.63 -5.91
CA ALA A 484 4.69 -13.36 -6.35
C ALA A 484 5.29 -12.77 -7.65
N ARG A 485 4.44 -12.52 -8.67
CA ARG A 485 4.93 -11.94 -9.93
C ARG A 485 5.43 -10.50 -9.78
N HIS A 486 4.80 -9.67 -8.93
CA HIS A 486 5.30 -8.30 -8.68
C HIS A 486 6.62 -8.32 -7.90
N GLU A 487 6.79 -9.26 -6.97
CA GLU A 487 8.03 -9.42 -6.23
C GLU A 487 9.18 -9.85 -7.14
N VAL A 488 8.95 -10.87 -7.99
CA VAL A 488 9.92 -11.32 -8.99
C VAL A 488 10.23 -10.21 -10.00
N LEU A 489 9.21 -9.49 -10.51
CA LEU A 489 9.41 -8.37 -11.42
C LEU A 489 10.29 -7.28 -10.79
N ARG A 490 10.02 -6.88 -9.54
CA ARG A 490 10.83 -5.88 -8.84
C ARG A 490 12.30 -6.31 -8.73
N ARG A 491 12.55 -7.58 -8.40
CA ARG A 491 13.91 -8.12 -8.34
C ARG A 491 14.59 -8.09 -9.71
N TRP A 492 13.92 -8.54 -10.75
CA TRP A 492 14.47 -8.50 -12.11
C TRP A 492 14.79 -7.08 -12.57
N LEU A 493 13.93 -6.11 -12.27
CA LEU A 493 14.18 -4.72 -12.58
C LEU A 493 15.40 -4.18 -11.82
N GLY A 494 15.53 -4.50 -10.53
CA GLY A 494 16.72 -4.15 -9.74
C GLY A 494 18.01 -4.75 -10.29
N GLU A 495 17.97 -5.98 -10.79
CA GLU A 495 19.12 -6.63 -11.45
C GLU A 495 19.43 -6.02 -12.82
N LEU A 496 18.40 -5.61 -13.58
CA LEU A 496 18.56 -4.99 -14.90
C LEU A 496 19.09 -3.56 -14.82
N THR A 497 18.80 -2.81 -13.75
CA THR A 497 19.23 -1.41 -13.61
C THR A 497 20.35 -1.20 -12.60
N GLY A 498 20.56 -2.13 -11.66
CA GLY A 498 21.42 -1.92 -10.48
C GLY A 498 22.75 -2.69 -10.46
N ASN A 499 23.01 -3.60 -11.40
CA ASN A 499 24.25 -4.38 -11.39
C ASN A 499 25.45 -3.63 -12.00
N PRO A 500 26.70 -3.96 -11.64
CA PRO A 500 27.88 -3.32 -12.22
C PRO A 500 28.04 -3.51 -13.74
N TRP A 501 27.38 -4.52 -14.32
CA TRP A 501 27.32 -4.75 -15.77
C TRP A 501 26.04 -4.21 -16.41
N SER A 502 25.10 -3.69 -15.62
CA SER A 502 23.92 -3.01 -16.14
C SER A 502 24.35 -1.70 -16.81
N ASP A 503 23.89 -1.47 -18.03
CA ASP A 503 24.18 -0.27 -18.82
C ASP A 503 23.09 0.80 -18.64
N ASP A 504 22.50 0.87 -17.43
CA ASP A 504 21.39 1.76 -17.06
C ASP A 504 20.25 1.81 -18.11
N PRO A 505 19.60 0.66 -18.40
CA PRO A 505 18.60 0.60 -19.46
C PRO A 505 17.39 1.45 -19.09
N ARG A 506 16.81 2.12 -20.09
CA ARG A 506 15.50 2.76 -19.91
C ARG A 506 14.45 1.69 -19.58
N VAL A 507 13.66 1.93 -18.54
CA VAL A 507 12.53 1.07 -18.15
C VAL A 507 11.23 1.77 -18.52
N VAL A 508 10.39 1.11 -19.31
CA VAL A 508 9.06 1.59 -19.72
C VAL A 508 8.02 0.60 -19.24
N MET A 509 7.00 1.09 -18.56
CA MET A 509 5.89 0.32 -18.04
C MET A 509 4.58 0.77 -18.68
N VAL A 510 3.86 -0.16 -19.28
CA VAL A 510 2.61 0.13 -20.00
C VAL A 510 1.43 -0.51 -19.29
N GLY A 511 0.46 0.33 -18.97
CA GLY A 511 -0.82 -0.07 -18.36
C GLY A 511 -0.85 0.03 -16.84
N ASN A 512 -2.02 -0.29 -16.28
CA ASN A 512 -2.32 -0.08 -14.86
C ASN A 512 -1.92 -1.27 -13.98
N GLY A 513 -1.82 -1.04 -12.66
CA GLY A 513 -1.56 -2.09 -11.67
C GLY A 513 -0.11 -2.58 -11.58
N LEU A 514 0.82 -1.92 -12.29
CA LEU A 514 2.25 -2.21 -12.22
C LEU A 514 2.90 -1.54 -10.99
N PRO A 515 3.97 -2.13 -10.44
CA PRO A 515 4.81 -1.43 -9.46
C PRO A 515 5.36 -0.13 -10.05
N GLN A 516 5.59 0.89 -9.22
CA GLN A 516 6.11 2.20 -9.66
C GLN A 516 7.54 2.43 -9.16
N PRO A 517 8.57 1.82 -9.77
CA PRO A 517 9.95 2.12 -9.44
C PRO A 517 10.35 3.50 -9.98
N GLU A 518 11.19 4.23 -9.25
CA GLU A 518 11.53 5.64 -9.57
C GLU A 518 12.14 5.85 -10.97
N GLN A 519 12.81 4.82 -11.49
CA GLN A 519 13.51 4.84 -12.78
C GLN A 519 12.63 4.41 -13.96
N ALA A 520 11.38 4.00 -13.72
CA ALA A 520 10.47 3.58 -14.79
C ALA A 520 9.57 4.71 -15.30
N GLU A 521 9.46 4.80 -16.61
CA GLU A 521 8.50 5.64 -17.30
C GLU A 521 7.18 4.90 -17.48
N HIS A 522 6.08 5.51 -17.04
CA HIS A 522 4.75 4.91 -17.15
C HIS A 522 3.96 5.51 -18.31
N LEU A 523 3.53 4.65 -19.23
CA LEU A 523 2.76 5.01 -20.41
C LEU A 523 1.39 4.34 -20.38
N ALA A 524 0.40 5.02 -20.98
CA ALA A 524 -0.96 4.50 -21.03
C ALA A 524 -1.15 3.39 -22.09
N GLY A 525 -0.29 3.32 -23.10
CA GLY A 525 -0.40 2.37 -24.21
C GLY A 525 0.94 2.09 -24.89
N LEU A 526 1.06 0.91 -25.51
CA LEU A 526 2.28 0.45 -26.18
C LEU A 526 2.62 1.32 -27.40
N GLU A 527 1.61 1.93 -27.99
CA GLU A 527 1.71 2.79 -29.17
C GLU A 527 2.59 4.02 -28.90
N GLN A 528 2.69 4.46 -27.64
CA GLN A 528 3.51 5.60 -27.23
C GLN A 528 5.00 5.29 -27.25
N VAL A 529 5.41 4.04 -27.00
CA VAL A 529 6.81 3.59 -27.05
C VAL A 529 7.17 2.95 -28.40
N ALA A 530 6.18 2.64 -29.25
CA ALA A 530 6.39 1.96 -30.53
C ALA A 530 7.47 2.61 -31.44
N PRO A 531 7.55 3.96 -31.59
CA PRO A 531 8.61 4.58 -32.39
C PRO A 531 10.02 4.33 -31.84
N GLU A 532 10.15 4.18 -30.52
CA GLU A 532 11.43 3.97 -29.84
C GLU A 532 11.88 2.51 -29.89
N LEU A 533 10.93 1.58 -30.02
CA LEU A 533 11.23 0.18 -30.34
C LEU A 533 11.89 0.04 -31.72
N GLU A 534 11.81 1.07 -32.59
CA GLU A 534 12.40 1.05 -33.93
C GLU A 534 13.83 1.59 -33.99
N VAL A 535 14.17 2.62 -33.18
CA VAL A 535 15.42 3.40 -33.34
C VAL A 535 16.20 3.58 -32.02
N GLY A 536 15.66 3.10 -30.89
CA GLY A 536 16.22 3.36 -29.55
C GLY A 536 17.46 2.53 -29.22
N ARG A 537 18.29 3.05 -28.31
CA ARG A 537 19.19 2.23 -27.48
C ARG A 537 18.28 1.34 -26.64
N GLY A 538 18.29 0.03 -26.86
CA GLY A 538 17.33 -0.89 -26.26
C GLY A 538 17.09 -0.70 -24.76
N GLY A 539 15.96 -1.17 -24.27
CA GLY A 539 15.55 -0.98 -22.87
C GLY A 539 14.74 -2.16 -22.33
N VAL A 540 14.06 -1.94 -21.22
CA VAL A 540 13.15 -2.90 -20.61
C VAL A 540 11.73 -2.38 -20.77
N LEU A 541 10.87 -3.13 -21.43
CA LEU A 541 9.46 -2.84 -21.60
C LEU A 541 8.63 -3.84 -20.79
N VAL A 542 7.83 -3.35 -19.84
CA VAL A 542 6.91 -4.17 -19.04
C VAL A 542 5.48 -3.85 -19.43
N LEU A 543 4.71 -4.88 -19.79
CA LEU A 543 3.29 -4.77 -20.12
C LEU A 543 2.47 -5.41 -19.00
N SER A 544 1.46 -4.69 -18.50
CA SER A 544 0.59 -5.22 -17.44
C SER A 544 -0.37 -6.31 -17.91
N HIS A 545 -0.58 -6.44 -19.22
CA HIS A 545 -1.46 -7.42 -19.84
C HIS A 545 -0.84 -7.95 -21.13
N ALA A 546 -1.35 -9.09 -21.59
CA ALA A 546 -0.93 -9.67 -22.87
C ALA A 546 -1.19 -8.71 -24.04
N PRO A 547 -0.20 -8.53 -24.95
CA PRO A 547 -0.37 -7.67 -26.12
C PRO A 547 -1.47 -8.21 -27.04
N THR A 548 -2.23 -7.31 -27.66
CA THR A 548 -3.21 -7.63 -28.71
C THR A 548 -2.54 -8.27 -29.93
N ALA A 549 -3.29 -8.91 -30.82
CA ALA A 549 -2.74 -9.54 -32.03
C ALA A 549 -1.89 -8.55 -32.88
N ALA A 550 -2.38 -7.32 -33.10
CA ALA A 550 -1.63 -6.31 -33.83
C ALA A 550 -0.32 -5.89 -33.12
N GLN A 551 -0.35 -5.80 -31.80
CA GLN A 551 0.85 -5.51 -31.00
C GLN A 551 1.83 -6.68 -30.99
N GLN A 552 1.34 -7.92 -31.02
CA GLN A 552 2.18 -9.12 -31.16
C GLN A 552 2.90 -9.14 -32.52
N ASP A 553 2.21 -8.82 -33.61
CA ASP A 553 2.82 -8.75 -34.95
C ASP A 553 3.89 -7.66 -35.02
N LEU A 554 3.63 -6.50 -34.41
CA LEU A 554 4.61 -5.43 -34.27
C LEU A 554 5.86 -5.91 -33.52
N LEU A 555 5.69 -6.51 -32.34
CA LEU A 555 6.80 -7.00 -31.53
C LEU A 555 7.57 -8.12 -32.23
N ALA A 556 6.88 -9.06 -32.88
CA ALA A 556 7.51 -10.15 -33.64
C ALA A 556 8.38 -9.61 -34.77
N THR A 557 7.91 -8.59 -35.48
CA THR A 557 8.69 -7.89 -36.52
C THR A 557 9.94 -7.25 -35.92
N ARG A 558 9.85 -6.65 -34.74
CA ARG A 558 11.03 -6.08 -34.06
C ARG A 558 12.02 -7.14 -33.61
N PHE A 559 11.57 -8.22 -33.00
CA PHE A 559 12.47 -9.29 -32.54
C PHE A 559 13.21 -10.00 -33.68
N ALA A 560 12.67 -9.98 -34.91
CA ALA A 560 13.35 -10.48 -36.10
C ALA A 560 14.55 -9.62 -36.53
N ALA A 561 14.60 -8.34 -36.12
CA ALA A 561 15.71 -7.46 -36.41
C ALA A 561 16.93 -7.78 -35.50
N PRO A 562 18.12 -8.09 -36.06
CA PRO A 562 19.28 -8.46 -35.27
C PRO A 562 19.71 -7.42 -34.23
N GLU A 563 19.54 -6.14 -34.56
CA GLU A 563 19.87 -4.97 -33.75
C GLU A 563 18.87 -4.68 -32.62
N PHE A 564 17.71 -5.36 -32.64
CA PHE A 564 16.69 -5.14 -31.63
C PHE A 564 17.17 -5.61 -30.26
N SER A 565 17.09 -4.67 -29.31
CA SER A 565 17.82 -4.71 -28.05
C SER A 565 16.90 -4.52 -26.83
N TRP A 566 15.59 -4.61 -27.01
CA TRP A 566 14.65 -4.50 -25.90
C TRP A 566 14.36 -5.85 -25.26
N VAL A 567 14.29 -5.84 -23.94
CA VAL A 567 13.71 -6.92 -23.13
C VAL A 567 12.24 -6.59 -22.94
N VAL A 568 11.34 -7.49 -23.36
CA VAL A 568 9.88 -7.27 -23.23
C VAL A 568 9.30 -8.30 -22.28
N ILE A 569 8.79 -7.83 -21.14
CA ILE A 569 8.18 -8.63 -20.08
C ILE A 569 6.67 -8.37 -20.08
N VAL A 570 5.88 -9.43 -20.05
CA VAL A 570 4.42 -9.37 -19.91
C VAL A 570 4.03 -10.00 -18.58
N LEU A 571 3.22 -9.30 -17.78
CA LEU A 571 2.63 -9.89 -16.59
C LEU A 571 1.39 -10.73 -16.94
N GLY A 572 1.35 -11.94 -16.40
CA GLY A 572 0.31 -12.93 -16.65
C GLY A 572 0.58 -13.81 -17.88
N ALA A 573 -0.36 -14.69 -18.17
CA ALA A 573 -0.25 -15.64 -19.28
C ALA A 573 -0.23 -14.92 -20.64
N ALA A 574 0.83 -15.16 -21.42
CA ALA A 574 0.95 -14.71 -22.80
C ALA A 574 1.28 -15.91 -23.71
N PRO A 575 0.34 -16.39 -24.54
CA PRO A 575 0.56 -17.56 -25.39
C PRO A 575 1.71 -17.41 -26.40
N SER A 576 1.98 -16.19 -26.83
CA SER A 576 3.06 -15.84 -27.75
C SER A 576 4.42 -15.65 -27.06
N ALA A 577 4.49 -15.79 -25.73
CA ALA A 577 5.74 -15.63 -25.00
C ALA A 577 6.71 -16.75 -25.35
N ARG A 578 7.94 -16.33 -25.66
CA ARG A 578 9.03 -17.23 -26.02
C ARG A 578 9.60 -17.93 -24.80
N TRP A 579 9.73 -17.20 -23.69
CA TRP A 579 10.02 -17.74 -22.37
C TRP A 579 8.86 -17.47 -21.44
N ARG A 580 8.54 -18.47 -20.62
CA ARG A 580 7.46 -18.39 -19.64
C ARG A 580 8.01 -18.72 -18.28
N PHE A 581 7.77 -17.83 -17.33
CA PHE A 581 8.08 -18.01 -15.94
C PHE A 581 6.78 -18.00 -15.14
N THR A 582 6.70 -18.85 -14.13
CA THR A 582 5.59 -18.91 -13.17
C THR A 582 6.16 -18.72 -11.78
N ALA A 583 5.81 -17.60 -11.14
CA ALA A 583 6.13 -17.33 -9.75
C ALA A 583 5.03 -17.92 -8.87
N GLY A 584 5.39 -18.80 -7.94
CA GLY A 584 4.47 -19.34 -6.95
C GLY A 584 4.58 -18.61 -5.62
N ASP A 585 3.48 -18.56 -4.85
CA ASP A 585 3.50 -18.04 -3.46
C ASP A 585 4.34 -18.91 -2.52
N ASP A 586 4.78 -20.08 -3.00
CA ASP A 586 5.72 -20.97 -2.33
C ASP A 586 7.18 -20.49 -2.42
N GLY A 587 7.45 -19.33 -3.03
CA GLY A 587 8.78 -18.73 -3.17
C GLY A 587 9.59 -19.29 -4.35
N TRP A 588 8.99 -20.15 -5.17
CA TRP A 588 9.65 -20.77 -6.33
C TRP A 588 9.29 -20.07 -7.64
N LEU A 589 10.30 -19.92 -8.48
CA LEU A 589 10.19 -19.50 -9.87
C LEU A 589 10.43 -20.71 -10.77
N ARG A 590 9.47 -20.99 -11.65
CA ARG A 590 9.48 -22.14 -12.56
C ARG A 590 9.45 -21.70 -14.00
N SER A 591 10.16 -22.39 -14.87
CA SER A 591 10.20 -22.06 -16.31
C SER A 591 10.05 -23.28 -17.23
N GLY A 592 10.33 -24.48 -16.72
CA GLY A 592 10.29 -25.74 -17.48
C GLY A 592 11.49 -25.99 -18.38
N PHE A 593 12.45 -25.06 -18.47
CA PHE A 593 13.69 -25.22 -19.25
C PHE A 593 14.96 -24.85 -18.47
N LEU A 594 14.80 -24.27 -17.28
CA LEU A 594 15.85 -24.02 -16.30
C LEU A 594 15.53 -24.80 -15.03
N PRO A 595 16.52 -25.04 -14.15
CA PRO A 595 16.25 -25.50 -12.80
C PRO A 595 15.22 -24.60 -12.12
N GLU A 596 14.36 -25.18 -11.28
CA GLU A 596 13.52 -24.38 -10.39
C GLU A 596 14.41 -23.60 -9.42
N VAL A 597 14.06 -22.34 -9.16
CA VAL A 597 14.85 -21.48 -8.28
C VAL A 597 13.99 -20.82 -7.22
N ARG A 598 14.52 -20.70 -6.01
CA ARG A 598 14.01 -19.85 -4.95
C ARG A 598 14.34 -18.40 -5.26
N TYR A 599 13.31 -17.58 -5.43
CA TYR A 599 13.52 -16.17 -5.77
C TYR A 599 13.66 -15.27 -4.53
N ASP A 600 13.29 -15.78 -3.35
CA ASP A 600 13.24 -15.08 -2.06
C ASP A 600 14.47 -15.33 -1.17
N GLU A 601 15.14 -16.48 -1.33
CA GLU A 601 16.36 -16.83 -0.60
C GLU A 601 17.62 -16.20 -1.20
N GLN A 602 17.86 -14.90 -0.94
CA GLN A 602 19.10 -14.25 -1.35
C GLN A 602 20.35 -14.60 -0.50
N THR A 603 20.22 -15.35 0.61
CA THR A 603 21.34 -15.63 1.55
C THR A 603 21.45 -17.08 2.06
N ALA A 604 21.20 -18.09 1.23
CA ALA A 604 21.27 -19.50 1.65
C ALA A 604 22.68 -20.15 1.65
N VAL A 605 23.78 -19.40 1.56
CA VAL A 605 25.15 -19.99 1.60
C VAL A 605 25.72 -20.15 3.03
N ARG A 606 24.98 -19.75 4.08
CA ARG A 606 25.47 -19.85 5.48
C ARG A 606 25.01 -21.06 6.31
N ARG A 607 24.29 -22.04 5.73
CA ARG A 607 23.84 -23.25 6.45
C ARG A 607 24.36 -24.57 5.87
N GLY A 608 25.48 -24.55 5.14
CA GLY A 608 26.20 -25.74 4.68
C GLY A 608 27.44 -26.08 5.52
N GLY A 609 27.51 -25.57 6.75
CA GLY A 609 28.64 -25.73 7.67
C GLY A 609 28.17 -25.95 9.10
N GLU A 610 27.27 -26.91 9.29
CA GLU A 610 27.11 -27.69 10.52
C GLU A 610 27.13 -29.18 10.18
#